data_AF-A0A352SBR8-F1
#
_entry.id   AF-A0A352SBR8-F1
#
_cell.length_a   1.000
_cell.length_b   1.000
_cell.length_c   1.000
_cell.angle_alpha   90.00
_cell.angle_beta   90.00
_cell.angle_gamma   90.00
#
_symmetry.space_group_name_H-M   'P 1'
#
loop_
_entity.id
_entity.type
_entity.pdbx_description
1 polymer ?
#
loop_
_entity_poly.entity_id
_entity_poly.type
_entity_poly.pdbx_seq_one_letter_code
_entity_poly.pdbx_strand_id
1 'polypeptide(L)'
;TSVRVVCNNTLQIALGRNRGAVKVPHRSQFDPRAVKEELGIAISSWDGFMANMHSLADRKVSKAESERFFQRLFTYSSARDGADAPARMNERGLKAVLSLFDGAGRGAALESASGTAWGLVNSVTEYVDHQQRARSPGNRLDSAWFGAGAFLKQRAWDAALELAEIA
;
A
#
# COMPACT_ATOMS: atom_id res chain seq x y z
N THR A 1 -0.47 -1.59 33.50
CA THR A 1 0.11 -2.86 33.01
C THR A 1 1.36 -2.52 32.21
N SER A 2 2.57 -2.83 32.70
CA SER A 2 3.83 -2.44 32.03
C SER A 2 4.33 -3.53 31.08
N VAL A 3 3.58 -3.81 30.01
CA VAL A 3 4.12 -4.64 28.93
C VAL A 3 4.95 -3.70 28.05
N ARG A 4 6.29 -3.80 28.10
CA ARG A 4 7.15 -3.17 27.09
C ARG A 4 7.02 -3.96 25.80
N VAL A 5 6.26 -3.41 24.86
CA VAL A 5 6.07 -3.99 23.53
C VAL A 5 7.18 -3.52 22.60
N VAL A 6 7.73 -4.45 21.82
CA VAL A 6 8.88 -4.18 20.93
C VAL A 6 8.42 -3.71 19.55
N CYS A 7 7.24 -4.18 19.09
CA CYS A 7 6.68 -3.82 17.80
C CYS A 7 5.15 -3.61 17.87
N ASN A 8 4.60 -3.00 16.82
CA ASN A 8 3.17 -2.67 16.72
C ASN A 8 2.28 -3.91 16.79
N ASN A 9 2.67 -5.05 16.22
CA ASN A 9 1.88 -6.29 16.31
C ASN A 9 1.71 -6.74 17.77
N THR A 10 2.78 -6.69 18.58
CA THR A 10 2.73 -7.00 20.01
C THR A 10 1.90 -5.96 20.79
N LEU A 11 1.94 -4.68 20.38
CA LEU A 11 1.09 -3.64 20.95
C LEU A 11 -0.40 -3.89 20.68
N GLN A 12 -0.77 -4.23 19.44
CA GLN A 12 -2.16 -4.52 19.08
C GLN A 12 -2.70 -5.74 19.85
N ILE A 13 -1.89 -6.79 20.00
CA ILE A 13 -2.23 -7.95 20.85
C ILE A 13 -2.42 -7.52 22.31
N ALA A 14 -1.51 -6.71 22.86
CA ALA A 14 -1.58 -6.24 24.25
C ALA A 14 -2.80 -5.33 24.51
N LEU A 15 -3.23 -4.57 23.49
CA LEU A 15 -4.42 -3.71 23.54
C LEU A 15 -5.74 -4.45 23.22
N GLY A 16 -5.69 -5.77 22.97
CA GLY A 16 -6.87 -6.55 22.60
C GLY A 16 -7.43 -6.21 21.21
N ARG A 17 -6.67 -5.50 20.38
CA ARG A 17 -7.02 -5.10 19.01
C ARG A 17 -6.42 -6.09 17.99
N ASN A 18 -6.73 -7.37 18.15
CA ASN A 18 -6.05 -8.50 17.48
C ASN A 18 -6.49 -8.79 16.02
N ARG A 19 -6.96 -7.79 15.25
CA ARG A 19 -7.30 -8.04 13.84
C ARG A 19 -6.03 -8.43 13.07
N GLY A 20 -5.96 -9.66 12.57
CA GLY A 20 -4.83 -10.19 11.79
C GLY A 20 -3.63 -10.66 12.62
N ALA A 21 -3.83 -11.08 13.89
CA ALA A 21 -2.76 -11.63 14.72
C ALA A 21 -3.16 -12.96 15.34
N VAL A 22 -2.33 -13.99 15.15
CA VAL A 22 -2.51 -15.34 15.70
C VAL A 22 -1.45 -15.63 16.75
N LYS A 23 -1.86 -16.22 17.87
CA LYS A 23 -0.98 -16.56 18.99
C LYS A 23 -0.78 -18.07 19.04
N VAL A 24 0.40 -18.53 18.63
CA VAL A 24 0.80 -19.93 18.76
C VAL A 24 1.66 -20.11 20.02
N PRO A 25 1.25 -20.94 21.00
CA PRO A 25 2.10 -21.30 22.12
C PRO A 25 3.38 -22.02 21.66
N HIS A 26 4.54 -21.71 22.26
CA HIS A 26 5.81 -22.39 21.93
C HIS A 26 5.84 -23.89 22.27
N ARG A 27 4.83 -24.39 23.00
CA ARG A 27 4.69 -25.81 23.38
C ARG A 27 3.85 -26.65 22.41
N SER A 28 3.16 -26.02 21.46
CA SER A 28 2.38 -26.72 20.44
C SER A 28 3.17 -26.85 19.15
N GLN A 29 2.95 -27.95 18.42
CA GLN A 29 3.45 -28.09 17.06
C GLN A 29 2.80 -27.03 16.17
N PHE A 30 3.59 -26.35 15.34
CA PHE A 30 3.10 -25.31 14.45
C PHE A 30 2.27 -25.92 13.32
N ASP A 31 0.98 -25.57 13.26
CA ASP A 31 0.09 -25.91 12.14
C ASP A 31 -0.04 -24.70 11.19
N PRO A 32 0.65 -24.73 10.03
CA PRO A 32 0.60 -23.63 9.08
C PRO A 32 -0.76 -23.43 8.42
N ARG A 33 -1.64 -24.44 8.37
CA ARG A 33 -2.97 -24.30 7.76
C ARG A 33 -3.92 -23.60 8.74
N ALA A 34 -4.00 -24.08 9.97
CA ALA A 34 -4.82 -23.47 11.02
C ALA A 34 -4.41 -22.00 11.27
N VAL A 35 -3.11 -21.69 11.29
CA VAL A 35 -2.63 -20.31 11.49
C VAL A 35 -3.01 -19.41 10.31
N LYS A 36 -2.97 -19.91 9.07
CA LYS A 36 -3.39 -19.13 7.88
C LYS A 36 -4.88 -18.84 7.90
N GLU A 37 -5.69 -19.83 8.24
CA GLU A 37 -7.15 -19.66 8.39
C GLU A 37 -7.49 -18.65 9.50
N GLU A 38 -6.86 -18.77 10.66
CA GLU A 38 -7.09 -17.86 11.79
C GLU A 38 -6.55 -16.44 11.52
N LEU A 39 -5.49 -16.29 10.72
CA LEU A 39 -5.03 -15.00 10.22
C LEU A 39 -5.94 -14.42 9.11
N GLY A 40 -6.91 -15.18 8.60
CA GLY A 40 -7.72 -14.80 7.44
C GLY A 40 -6.92 -14.77 6.13
N ILE A 41 -5.73 -15.39 6.11
CA ILE A 41 -4.94 -15.61 4.89
C ILE A 41 -5.51 -16.86 4.21
N ALA A 42 -6.71 -16.73 3.66
CA ALA A 42 -7.28 -17.78 2.82
C ALA A 42 -6.40 -17.94 1.58
N ILE A 43 -6.07 -19.17 1.18
CA ILE A 43 -5.31 -19.42 -0.06
C ILE A 43 -6.01 -18.78 -1.27
N SER A 44 -7.35 -18.67 -1.23
CA SER A 44 -8.15 -17.99 -2.25
C SER A 44 -7.90 -16.47 -2.35
N SER A 45 -7.53 -15.79 -1.27
CA SER A 45 -7.21 -14.34 -1.33
C SER A 45 -5.85 -14.10 -2.00
N TRP A 46 -4.93 -15.07 -1.88
CA TRP A 46 -3.66 -15.05 -2.59
C TRP A 46 -3.85 -15.29 -4.10
N ASP A 47 -4.67 -16.27 -4.48
CA ASP A 47 -4.97 -16.54 -5.89
C ASP A 47 -5.68 -15.35 -6.56
N GLY A 48 -6.66 -14.75 -5.87
CA GLY A 48 -7.33 -13.53 -6.34
C GLY A 48 -6.38 -12.34 -6.48
N PHE A 49 -5.44 -12.19 -5.53
CA PHE A 49 -4.39 -11.17 -5.64
C PHE A 49 -3.50 -11.38 -6.86
N MET A 50 -3.06 -12.61 -7.12
CA MET A 50 -2.24 -12.95 -8.29
C MET A 50 -3.00 -12.68 -9.60
N ALA A 51 -4.27 -13.07 -9.67
CA ALA A 51 -5.13 -12.79 -10.83
C ALA A 51 -5.26 -11.28 -11.08
N ASN A 52 -5.51 -10.50 -10.03
CA ASN A 52 -5.58 -9.04 -10.12
C ASN A 52 -4.24 -8.44 -10.57
N MET A 53 -3.11 -8.91 -10.02
CA MET A 53 -1.78 -8.45 -10.40
C MET A 53 -1.52 -8.68 -11.90
N HIS A 54 -1.87 -9.87 -12.43
CA HIS A 54 -1.74 -10.16 -13.85
C HIS A 54 -2.59 -9.23 -14.70
N SER A 55 -3.87 -9.06 -14.37
CA SER A 55 -4.76 -8.15 -15.09
C SER A 55 -4.26 -6.69 -15.07
N LEU A 56 -3.69 -6.23 -13.95
CA LEU A 56 -3.09 -4.90 -13.84
C LEU A 56 -1.80 -4.77 -14.67
N ALA A 57 -1.02 -5.84 -14.81
CA ALA A 57 0.16 -5.86 -15.67
C ALA A 57 -0.21 -5.85 -17.16
N ASP A 58 -1.33 -6.45 -17.54
CA ASP A 58 -1.81 -6.45 -18.93
C ASP A 58 -2.52 -5.13 -19.31
N ARG A 59 -3.11 -4.42 -18.34
CA ARG A 59 -3.79 -3.13 -18.58
C ARG A 59 -2.77 -2.00 -18.80
N LYS A 60 -2.55 -1.64 -20.07
CA LYS A 60 -1.75 -0.46 -20.47
C LYS A 60 -2.45 0.84 -20.11
N VAL A 61 -1.71 1.86 -19.72
CA VAL A 61 -2.23 3.15 -19.24
C VAL A 61 -1.63 4.28 -20.07
N SER A 62 -2.47 5.20 -20.54
CA SER A 62 -2.01 6.41 -21.23
C SER A 62 -1.41 7.42 -20.26
N LYS A 63 -0.57 8.33 -20.77
CA LYS A 63 0.03 9.40 -19.97
C LYS A 63 -1.02 10.26 -19.24
N ALA A 64 -2.12 10.57 -19.91
CA ALA A 64 -3.20 11.35 -19.31
C ALA A 64 -3.91 10.58 -18.18
N GLU A 65 -4.11 9.27 -18.32
CA GLU A 65 -4.66 8.43 -17.26
C GLU A 65 -3.70 8.36 -16.05
N SER A 66 -2.40 8.17 -16.27
CA SER A 66 -1.42 8.11 -15.17
C SER A 66 -1.33 9.43 -14.41
N GLU A 67 -1.35 10.57 -15.10
CA GLU A 67 -1.35 11.89 -14.47
C GLU A 67 -2.61 12.09 -13.60
N ARG A 68 -3.80 11.79 -14.14
CA ARG A 68 -5.07 11.89 -13.40
C ARG A 68 -5.11 10.95 -12.20
N PHE A 69 -4.59 9.73 -12.36
CA PHE A 69 -4.50 8.73 -11.31
C PHE A 69 -3.69 9.26 -10.12
N PHE A 70 -2.46 9.72 -10.36
CA PHE A 70 -1.62 10.25 -9.28
C PHE A 70 -2.15 11.56 -8.70
N GLN A 71 -2.71 12.46 -9.52
CA GLN A 71 -3.33 13.70 -9.01
C GLN A 71 -4.44 13.38 -8.00
N ARG A 72 -5.31 12.40 -8.30
CA ARG A 72 -6.38 11.98 -7.39
C ARG A 72 -5.85 11.38 -6.07
N LEU A 73 -4.77 10.60 -6.14
CA LEU A 73 -4.17 9.97 -4.96
C LEU A 73 -3.44 10.96 -4.03
N PHE A 74 -2.76 11.94 -4.62
CA PHE A 74 -1.91 12.91 -3.91
C PHE A 74 -2.62 14.23 -3.59
N THR A 75 -3.89 14.36 -3.97
CA THR A 75 -4.77 15.44 -3.51
C THR A 75 -5.54 14.97 -2.30
N TYR A 76 -5.42 15.70 -1.19
CA TYR A 76 -6.15 15.43 0.04
C TYR A 76 -7.04 16.62 0.37
N SER A 77 -8.32 16.35 0.61
CA SER A 77 -9.20 17.29 1.31
C SER A 77 -9.17 16.94 2.79
N SER A 78 -8.86 17.92 3.63
CA SER A 78 -8.78 17.72 5.07
C SER A 78 -10.15 18.00 5.67
N ALA A 79 -10.77 16.96 6.27
CA ALA A 79 -12.06 17.11 6.96
C ALA A 79 -12.00 18.07 8.16
N ARG A 80 -10.80 18.41 8.64
CA ARG A 80 -10.59 19.39 9.72
C ARG A 80 -10.71 20.84 9.26
N ASP A 81 -10.57 21.10 7.97
CA ASP A 81 -10.58 22.47 7.45
C ASP A 81 -12.00 22.95 7.05
N GLY A 82 -13.04 22.12 7.24
CA GLY A 82 -14.42 22.40 6.82
C GLY A 82 -14.69 22.02 5.35
N ALA A 83 -15.97 21.91 4.98
CA ALA A 83 -16.37 21.46 3.63
C ALA A 83 -15.87 22.37 2.49
N ASP A 84 -15.54 23.63 2.79
CA ASP A 84 -15.09 24.66 1.83
C ASP A 84 -13.56 24.83 1.77
N ALA A 85 -12.79 23.98 2.44
CA ALA A 85 -11.34 24.11 2.42
C ALA A 85 -10.74 23.72 1.06
N PRO A 86 -9.81 24.51 0.51
CA PRO A 86 -9.15 24.16 -0.74
C PRO A 86 -8.36 22.87 -0.56
N ALA A 87 -8.59 21.91 -1.47
CA ALA A 87 -7.86 20.66 -1.50
C ALA A 87 -6.35 20.93 -1.60
N ARG A 88 -5.55 20.28 -0.74
CA ARG A 88 -4.09 20.42 -0.77
C ARG A 88 -3.49 19.30 -1.58
N MET A 89 -2.68 19.65 -2.57
CA MET A 89 -1.96 18.70 -3.41
C MET A 89 -0.52 18.54 -2.91
N ASN A 90 -0.08 17.29 -2.74
CA ASN A 90 1.33 16.99 -2.49
C ASN A 90 2.12 16.98 -3.81
N GLU A 91 2.47 18.17 -4.31
CA GLU A 91 3.15 18.37 -5.60
C GLU A 91 4.49 17.62 -5.68
N ARG A 92 5.25 17.58 -4.59
CA ARG A 92 6.55 16.90 -4.55
C ARG A 92 6.39 15.39 -4.66
N GLY A 93 5.42 14.83 -3.93
CA GLY A 93 5.07 13.42 -4.03
C GLY A 93 4.59 13.05 -5.43
N LEU A 94 3.70 13.87 -6.00
CA LEU A 94 3.19 13.70 -7.36
C LEU A 94 4.31 13.67 -8.40
N LYS A 95 5.23 14.64 -8.35
CA LYS A 95 6.39 14.67 -9.26
C LYS A 95 7.29 13.45 -9.09
N ALA A 96 7.50 12.99 -7.86
CA ALA A 96 8.32 11.81 -7.58
C ALA A 96 7.69 10.54 -8.18
N VAL A 97 6.40 10.27 -7.93
CA VAL A 97 5.76 9.06 -8.46
C VAL A 97 5.64 9.05 -9.98
N LEU A 98 5.42 10.21 -10.61
CA LEU A 98 5.46 10.34 -12.07
C LEU A 98 6.84 9.98 -12.61
N SER A 99 7.91 10.54 -12.03
CA SER A 99 9.27 10.21 -12.43
C SER A 99 9.59 8.73 -12.27
N LEU A 100 9.10 8.08 -11.20
CA LEU A 100 9.30 6.66 -10.97
C LEU A 100 8.57 5.80 -11.99
N PHE A 101 7.33 6.17 -12.30
CA PHE A 101 6.53 5.51 -13.33
C PHE A 101 7.16 5.65 -14.73
N ASP A 102 7.69 6.83 -15.05
CA ASP A 102 8.33 7.15 -16.34
C ASP A 102 9.75 6.55 -16.51
N GLY A 103 10.16 5.61 -15.64
CA GLY A 103 11.37 4.81 -15.83
C GLY A 103 12.47 5.02 -14.79
N ALA A 104 12.34 5.98 -13.87
CA ALA A 104 13.32 6.13 -12.78
C ALA A 104 13.12 5.09 -11.65
N GLY A 105 11.97 4.42 -11.63
CA GLY A 105 11.63 3.41 -10.63
C GLY A 105 12.35 2.09 -10.88
N ARG A 106 12.58 1.35 -9.80
CA ARG A 106 13.21 0.02 -9.87
C ARG A 106 12.28 -0.94 -10.60
N GLY A 107 12.76 -1.49 -11.71
CA GLY A 107 11.96 -2.38 -12.54
C GLY A 107 10.87 -1.68 -13.36
N ALA A 108 10.86 -0.35 -13.43
CA ALA A 108 9.87 0.39 -14.24
C ALA A 108 9.97 0.08 -15.75
N ALA A 109 11.12 -0.43 -16.22
CA ALA A 109 11.32 -0.89 -17.59
C ALA A 109 10.88 -2.35 -17.84
N LEU A 110 10.46 -3.09 -16.82
CA LEU A 110 9.93 -4.45 -17.00
C LEU A 110 8.62 -4.41 -17.76
N GLU A 111 8.35 -5.40 -18.61
CA GLU A 111 7.13 -5.46 -19.44
C GLU A 111 5.84 -5.38 -18.60
N SER A 112 5.85 -6.03 -17.44
CA SER A 112 4.73 -6.03 -16.49
C SER A 112 4.48 -4.69 -15.82
N ALA A 113 5.45 -3.77 -15.80
CA ALA A 113 5.37 -2.48 -15.11
C ALA A 113 5.37 -1.27 -16.07
N SER A 114 6.04 -1.38 -17.22
CA SER A 114 6.23 -0.26 -18.14
C SER A 114 4.92 0.14 -18.81
N GLY A 115 4.42 1.31 -18.42
CA GLY A 115 3.16 1.86 -18.92
C GLY A 115 1.93 1.04 -18.55
N THR A 116 1.96 0.29 -17.44
CA THR A 116 0.85 -0.57 -17.00
C THR A 116 0.19 -0.03 -15.72
N ALA A 117 -1.03 -0.48 -15.43
CA ALA A 117 -1.68 -0.15 -14.16
C ALA A 117 -0.89 -0.73 -12.97
N TRP A 118 -0.24 -1.88 -13.15
CA TRP A 118 0.69 -2.43 -12.16
C TRP A 118 1.91 -1.52 -11.93
N GLY A 119 2.43 -0.89 -12.97
CA GLY A 119 3.46 0.14 -12.87
C GLY A 119 3.06 1.32 -11.98
N LEU A 120 1.80 1.74 -12.02
CA LEU A 120 1.28 2.81 -11.16
C LEU A 120 1.35 2.43 -9.67
N VAL A 121 0.97 1.20 -9.33
CA VAL A 121 1.02 0.70 -7.95
C VAL A 121 2.46 0.58 -7.46
N ASN A 122 3.35 0.09 -8.32
CA ASN A 122 4.77 -0.05 -8.00
C ASN A 122 5.45 1.30 -7.74
N SER A 123 5.15 2.33 -8.53
CA SER A 123 5.74 3.66 -8.34
C SER A 123 5.32 4.30 -7.01
N VAL A 124 4.05 4.13 -6.60
CA VAL A 124 3.57 4.58 -5.27
C VAL A 124 4.24 3.80 -4.16
N THR A 125 4.36 2.48 -4.31
CA THR A 125 4.98 1.61 -3.30
C THR A 125 6.44 1.98 -3.09
N GLU A 126 7.21 2.14 -4.16
CA GLU A 126 8.60 2.58 -4.06
C GLU A 126 8.72 3.97 -3.43
N TYR A 127 7.85 4.91 -3.81
CA TYR A 127 7.85 6.24 -3.23
C TYR A 127 7.63 6.19 -1.71
N VAL A 128 6.61 5.45 -1.24
CA VAL A 128 6.30 5.34 0.19
C VAL A 128 7.44 4.66 0.96
N ASP A 129 7.97 3.57 0.43
CA ASP A 129 8.90 2.72 1.17
C ASP A 129 10.32 3.31 1.18
N HIS A 130 10.70 4.05 0.13
CA HIS A 130 12.09 4.49 -0.07
C HIS A 130 12.29 6.00 -0.18
N GLN A 131 11.35 6.76 -0.74
CA GLN A 131 11.60 8.17 -1.13
C GLN A 131 10.84 9.20 -0.30
N GLN A 132 9.77 8.79 0.37
CA GLN A 132 8.96 9.67 1.18
C GLN A 132 9.79 10.23 2.34
N ARG A 133 9.85 11.56 2.44
CA ARG A 133 10.54 12.22 3.55
C ARG A 133 9.86 11.88 4.87
N ALA A 134 10.68 11.47 5.83
CA ALA A 134 10.27 11.26 7.20
C ALA A 134 11.36 11.81 8.13
N ARG A 135 11.00 12.06 9.39
CA ARG A 135 11.94 12.54 10.42
C ARG A 135 13.08 11.56 10.68
N SER A 136 12.83 10.27 10.50
CA SER A 136 13.81 9.20 10.64
C SER A 136 13.46 8.02 9.72
N PRO A 137 14.42 7.12 9.41
CA PRO A 137 14.13 5.87 8.71
C PRO A 137 13.08 5.01 9.41
N GLY A 138 13.11 4.94 10.75
CA GLY A 138 12.13 4.21 11.55
C GLY A 138 10.72 4.78 11.40
N ASN A 139 10.58 6.12 11.40
CA ASN A 139 9.29 6.77 11.15
C ASN A 139 8.76 6.51 9.73
N ARG A 140 9.65 6.42 8.72
CA ARG A 140 9.22 6.06 7.36
C ARG A 140 8.69 4.63 7.33
N LEU A 141 9.42 3.70 7.93
CA LEU A 141 9.03 2.29 7.99
C LEU A 141 7.71 2.09 8.73
N ASP A 142 7.54 2.74 9.89
CA ASP A 142 6.28 2.72 10.63
C ASP A 142 5.11 3.28 9.80
N SER A 143 5.32 4.43 9.13
CA SER A 143 4.31 5.00 8.22
C SER A 143 3.98 4.09 7.04
N ALA A 144 4.99 3.45 6.45
CA ALA A 144 4.88 2.56 5.30
C ALA A 144 4.17 1.24 5.64
N TRP A 145 4.28 0.77 6.89
CA TRP A 145 3.68 -0.48 7.35
C TRP A 145 2.31 -0.29 8.00
N PHE A 146 2.13 0.78 8.79
CA PHE A 146 0.97 0.91 9.68
C PHE A 146 0.29 2.29 9.65
N GLY A 147 0.86 3.27 8.94
CA GLY A 147 0.40 4.65 8.96
C GLY A 147 -0.17 5.15 7.64
N ALA A 148 0.01 6.45 7.40
CA ALA A 148 -0.48 7.11 6.18
C ALA A 148 0.13 6.53 4.89
N GLY A 149 1.36 6.01 4.95
CA GLY A 149 2.01 5.35 3.83
C GLY A 149 1.32 4.03 3.46
N ALA A 150 0.99 3.20 4.45
CA ALA A 150 0.23 1.96 4.24
C ALA A 150 -1.14 2.25 3.61
N PHE A 151 -1.85 3.27 4.11
CA PHE A 151 -3.14 3.69 3.55
C PHE A 151 -3.02 4.22 2.12
N LEU A 152 -1.94 4.96 1.80
CA LEU A 152 -1.69 5.43 0.44
C LEU A 152 -1.44 4.26 -0.54
N LYS A 153 -0.70 3.23 -0.10
CA LYS A 153 -0.50 2.01 -0.91
C LYS A 153 -1.81 1.27 -1.15
N GLN A 154 -2.66 1.13 -0.12
CA GLN A 154 -3.98 0.51 -0.27
C GLN A 154 -4.85 1.30 -1.26
N ARG A 155 -4.94 2.63 -1.11
CA ARG A 155 -5.70 3.47 -2.05
C ARG A 155 -5.19 3.38 -3.49
N ALA A 156 -3.87 3.27 -3.68
CA ALA A 156 -3.29 3.11 -5.00
C ALA A 156 -3.66 1.76 -5.63
N TRP A 157 -3.66 0.69 -4.83
CA TRP A 157 -4.15 -0.62 -5.25
C TRP A 157 -5.62 -0.57 -5.64
N ASP A 158 -6.50 -0.06 -4.77
CA ASP A 158 -7.95 0.01 -5.03
C ASP A 158 -8.25 0.85 -6.28
N ALA A 159 -7.63 2.03 -6.41
CA ALA A 159 -7.80 2.89 -7.58
C ALA A 159 -7.28 2.23 -8.88
N ALA A 160 -6.26 1.37 -8.80
CA ALA A 160 -5.74 0.66 -9.96
C ALA A 160 -6.70 -0.45 -10.40
N LEU A 161 -7.33 -1.15 -9.44
CA LEU A 161 -8.40 -2.12 -9.73
C LEU A 161 -9.60 -1.44 -10.37
N GLU A 162 -10.03 -0.27 -9.86
CA GLU A 162 -11.09 0.53 -10.47
C GLU A 162 -10.74 0.95 -11.91
N LEU A 163 -9.50 1.40 -12.14
CA LEU A 163 -9.03 1.80 -13.48
C LEU A 163 -9.04 0.65 -14.49
N ALA A 164 -8.83 -0.58 -14.00
CA ALA A 164 -8.85 -1.80 -14.80
C ALA A 164 -10.23 -2.48 -14.84
N GLU A 165 -11.26 -1.88 -14.20
CA GLU A 165 -12.63 -2.42 -14.12
C GLU A 165 -12.71 -3.80 -13.41
N ILE A 166 -11.83 -4.05 -12.44
CA ILE A 166 -11.72 -5.33 -11.69
C ILE A 166 -12.37 -5.21 -10.30
N ALA A 167 -13.46 -4.46 -10.19
CA ALA A 167 -14.13 -4.17 -8.90
C ALA A 167 -15.25 -5.16 -8.59
#